data_AF-A0A059FCW0-F1
#
_entry.id   AF-A0A059FCW0-F1
#
_cell.length_a   1.000
_cell.length_b   1.000
_cell.length_c   1.000
_cell.angle_alpha   90.00
_cell.angle_beta   90.00
_cell.angle_gamma   90.00
#
_symmetry.space_group_name_H-M   'P 1'
#
loop_
_entity.id
_entity.type
_entity.pdbx_description
1 polymer ?
#
loop_
_entity_poly.entity_id
_entity_poly.type
_entity_poly.pdbx_seq_one_letter_code
_entity_poly.pdbx_strand_id
1 'polypeptide(L)'
;MVLSLSLTARAEMPAGTVSGFNQAVQSGDPVVIVAAAREMGATAIAHPEDPQAVAAAFEAANQLCLRGACADAVPMVTFLSQREESPPVSQAEFDVLKAFAIWSASEGDAAADDAFRAVLAANEAAQPSLLTVSAFEAFYVPATQTSDWDEITSRTGMAASHLKPVRDLVPDRWAIAELLSATADFNENRDFASYDKISDLAAWLRGKRRDEALKAPLRSLDYQAMAWRYALGAYFRSFENVSFSNVSRDGRFKYENEFDQAEERAEAILAEFPKTMSSEPPFCSGKVVKPPRPTYPSSAARRGYVGAVVLGVDFEDGEISNIEVLASIPDDTFASASVRGMKTFRWKFDEVQEEPGCTRTKKTAMIYPFEYVMR
;
A
#
# COMPACT_ATOMS: atom_id res chain seq x y z
N MET A 1 35.57 29.31 -58.64
CA MET A 1 34.78 29.68 -57.45
C MET A 1 34.44 28.38 -56.74
N VAL A 2 35.26 27.97 -55.78
CA VAL A 2 35.08 26.71 -55.04
C VAL A 2 34.18 27.05 -53.86
N LEU A 3 32.96 26.51 -53.86
CA LEU A 3 32.06 26.52 -52.72
C LEU A 3 32.66 25.59 -51.65
N SER A 4 33.34 26.18 -50.67
CA SER A 4 33.66 25.51 -49.42
C SER A 4 32.37 25.21 -48.68
N LEU A 5 31.90 23.98 -48.78
CA LEU A 5 30.93 23.40 -47.84
C LEU A 5 31.62 23.32 -46.48
N SER A 6 31.40 24.34 -45.65
CA SER A 6 31.70 24.29 -44.22
C SER A 6 30.81 23.21 -43.59
N LEU A 7 31.36 22.02 -43.37
CA LEU A 7 30.83 21.06 -42.41
C LEU A 7 30.79 21.77 -41.05
N THR A 8 29.60 22.14 -40.59
CA THR A 8 29.37 22.57 -39.22
C THR A 8 29.80 21.42 -38.31
N ALA A 9 30.86 21.63 -37.53
CA ALA A 9 31.25 20.71 -36.48
C ALA A 9 30.04 20.52 -35.54
N ARG A 10 29.51 19.30 -35.47
CA ARG A 10 28.47 18.95 -34.48
C ARG A 10 29.11 19.04 -33.11
N ALA A 11 28.49 19.77 -32.19
CA ALA A 11 28.89 19.79 -30.80
C ALA A 11 28.51 18.44 -30.19
N GLU A 12 29.48 17.54 -30.05
CA GLU A 12 29.31 16.25 -29.39
C GLU A 12 29.32 16.43 -27.87
N MET A 13 28.51 15.66 -27.16
CA MET A 13 28.56 15.55 -25.71
C MET A 13 29.97 15.08 -25.28
N PRO A 14 30.52 15.58 -24.15
CA PRO A 14 31.79 15.12 -23.63
C PRO A 14 31.88 13.59 -23.53
N ALA A 15 32.98 13.06 -24.06
CA ALA A 15 33.27 11.64 -23.99
C ALA A 15 33.24 11.16 -22.53
N GLY A 16 32.48 10.10 -22.27
CA GLY A 16 32.35 9.51 -20.94
C GLY A 16 31.10 9.94 -20.16
N THR A 17 30.31 10.90 -20.64
CA THR A 17 29.07 11.35 -19.96
C THR A 17 28.12 10.16 -19.70
N VAL A 18 27.78 9.42 -20.75
CA VAL A 18 26.87 8.25 -20.65
C VAL A 18 27.50 7.12 -19.84
N SER A 19 28.80 6.85 -19.99
CA SER A 19 29.46 5.79 -19.23
C SER A 19 29.56 6.12 -17.74
N GLY A 20 29.78 7.39 -17.39
CA GLY A 20 29.80 7.86 -16.00
C GLY A 20 28.43 7.71 -15.35
N PHE A 21 27.36 8.08 -16.07
CA PHE A 21 26.00 7.82 -15.62
C PHE A 21 25.71 6.32 -15.44
N ASN A 22 26.10 5.48 -16.40
CA ASN A 22 25.91 4.03 -16.28
C ASN A 22 26.67 3.43 -15.07
N GLN A 23 27.87 3.94 -14.76
CA GLN A 23 28.60 3.55 -13.55
C GLN A 23 27.86 3.97 -12.27
N ALA A 24 27.27 5.18 -12.27
CA ALA A 24 26.43 5.62 -11.17
C ALA A 24 25.21 4.69 -10.99
N VAL A 25 24.50 4.34 -12.06
CA VAL A 25 23.38 3.39 -12.01
C VAL A 25 23.81 2.02 -11.48
N GLN A 26 24.96 1.51 -11.92
CA GLN A 26 25.53 0.25 -11.45
C GLN A 26 25.92 0.26 -9.96
N SER A 27 26.24 1.44 -9.40
CA SER A 27 26.55 1.55 -7.97
C SER A 27 25.33 1.28 -7.08
N GLY A 28 24.12 1.49 -7.59
CA GLY A 28 22.87 1.39 -6.83
C GLY A 28 22.66 2.50 -5.79
N ASP A 29 23.58 3.46 -5.64
CA ASP A 29 23.46 4.56 -4.68
C ASP A 29 22.53 5.66 -5.23
N PRO A 30 21.36 5.91 -4.61
CA PRO A 30 20.41 6.91 -5.09
C PRO A 30 21.00 8.32 -5.20
N VAL A 31 21.89 8.70 -4.29
CA VAL A 31 22.49 10.05 -4.25
C VAL A 31 23.45 10.22 -5.43
N VAL A 32 24.29 9.21 -5.69
CA VAL A 32 25.24 9.22 -6.81
C VAL A 32 24.49 9.22 -8.14
N ILE A 33 23.41 8.43 -8.26
CA ILE A 33 22.59 8.38 -9.47
C ILE A 33 21.91 9.73 -9.73
N VAL A 34 21.32 10.35 -8.71
CA VAL A 34 20.69 11.67 -8.85
C VAL A 34 21.70 12.73 -9.30
N ALA A 35 22.91 12.75 -8.72
CA ALA A 35 23.96 13.68 -9.14
C ALA A 35 24.37 13.46 -10.60
N ALA A 36 24.61 12.21 -11.00
CA ALA A 36 24.97 11.87 -12.37
C ALA A 36 23.84 12.15 -13.37
N ALA A 37 22.58 11.95 -12.99
CA ALA A 37 21.42 12.27 -13.80
C ALA A 37 21.33 13.79 -14.07
N ARG A 38 21.54 14.63 -13.05
CA ARG A 38 21.58 16.09 -13.23
C ARG A 38 22.67 16.51 -14.21
N GLU A 39 23.87 15.95 -14.05
CA GLU A 39 25.01 16.25 -14.93
C GLU A 39 24.76 15.80 -16.37
N MET A 40 24.29 14.57 -16.57
CA MET A 40 23.98 14.04 -17.89
C MET A 40 22.87 14.85 -18.58
N GLY A 41 21.80 15.17 -17.87
CA GLY A 41 20.69 15.96 -18.41
C GLY A 41 21.11 17.39 -18.76
N ALA A 42 21.89 18.06 -17.91
CA ALA A 42 22.43 19.40 -18.21
C ALA A 42 23.37 19.36 -19.44
N THR A 43 24.18 18.30 -19.54
CA THR A 43 25.09 18.09 -20.68
C THR A 43 24.33 17.87 -21.98
N ALA A 44 23.27 17.06 -21.95
CA ALA A 44 22.41 16.81 -23.10
C ALA A 44 21.73 18.10 -23.60
N ILE A 45 21.23 18.93 -22.69
CA ILE A 45 20.62 20.24 -23.02
C ILE A 45 21.66 21.18 -23.65
N ALA A 46 22.91 21.16 -23.17
CA ALA A 46 23.98 21.98 -23.70
C ALA A 46 24.50 21.54 -25.08
N HIS A 47 24.25 20.28 -25.48
CA HIS A 47 24.71 19.68 -26.74
C HIS A 47 23.54 19.12 -27.56
N PRO A 48 22.56 19.96 -27.98
CA PRO A 48 21.31 19.50 -28.57
C PRO A 48 21.44 18.86 -29.95
N GLU A 49 22.59 19.02 -30.61
CA GLU A 49 22.92 18.43 -31.91
C GLU A 49 23.55 17.04 -31.79
N ASP A 50 23.89 16.60 -30.58
CA ASP A 50 24.41 15.26 -30.34
C ASP A 50 23.29 14.22 -30.54
N PRO A 51 23.52 13.14 -31.31
CA PRO A 51 22.54 12.08 -31.53
C PRO A 51 22.03 11.39 -30.26
N GLN A 52 22.75 11.48 -29.14
CA GLN A 52 22.38 10.89 -27.86
C GLN A 52 21.67 11.87 -26.93
N ALA A 53 21.62 13.17 -27.25
CA ALA A 53 21.08 14.20 -26.35
C ALA A 53 19.63 13.93 -25.93
N VAL A 54 18.76 13.53 -26.86
CA VAL A 54 17.35 13.22 -26.58
C VAL A 54 17.23 12.02 -25.63
N ALA A 55 17.92 10.92 -25.93
CA ALA A 55 17.90 9.73 -25.08
C ALA A 55 18.52 10.00 -23.69
N ALA A 56 19.62 10.75 -23.62
CA ALA A 56 20.29 11.12 -22.38
C ALA A 56 19.43 12.05 -21.51
N ALA A 57 18.78 13.06 -22.10
CA ALA A 57 17.87 13.93 -21.37
C ALA A 57 16.65 13.16 -20.84
N PHE A 58 16.09 12.24 -21.63
CA PHE A 58 14.98 11.39 -21.19
C PHE A 58 15.39 10.50 -20.01
N GLU A 59 16.50 9.78 -20.14
CA GLU A 59 16.96 8.84 -19.11
C GLU A 59 17.33 9.58 -17.81
N ALA A 60 17.98 10.75 -17.91
CA ALA A 60 18.26 11.60 -16.77
C ALA A 60 16.97 12.04 -16.06
N ALA A 61 15.98 12.55 -16.80
CA ALA A 61 14.69 12.96 -16.25
C ALA A 61 13.96 11.80 -15.56
N ASN A 62 13.93 10.63 -16.20
CA ASN A 62 13.31 9.44 -15.67
C ASN A 62 13.97 9.00 -14.34
N GLN A 63 15.30 8.91 -14.28
CA GLN A 63 15.98 8.50 -13.05
C GLN A 63 15.82 9.52 -11.90
N LEU A 64 15.72 10.82 -12.21
CA LEU A 64 15.41 11.86 -11.21
C LEU A 64 14.02 11.64 -10.59
N CYS A 65 13.01 11.39 -11.42
CA CYS A 65 11.65 11.16 -10.96
C CYS A 65 11.51 9.86 -10.15
N LEU A 66 12.15 8.77 -10.58
CA LEU A 66 12.18 7.49 -9.85
C LEU A 66 12.86 7.58 -8.47
N ARG A 67 13.60 8.66 -8.17
CA ARG A 67 14.35 8.85 -6.92
C ARG A 67 13.87 10.04 -6.10
N GLY A 68 12.69 10.57 -6.38
CA GLY A 68 12.11 11.68 -5.62
C GLY A 68 12.77 13.04 -5.87
N ALA A 69 13.60 13.17 -6.91
CA ALA A 69 14.18 14.44 -7.36
C ALA A 69 13.48 14.97 -8.63
N CYS A 70 12.19 14.65 -8.80
CA CYS A 70 11.47 14.87 -10.06
C CYS A 70 11.34 16.34 -10.47
N ALA A 71 11.34 17.27 -9.51
CA ALA A 71 11.35 18.71 -9.79
C ALA A 71 12.59 19.13 -10.62
N ASP A 72 13.73 18.46 -10.44
CA ASP A 72 14.96 18.75 -11.19
C ASP A 72 14.90 18.28 -12.65
N ALA A 73 13.90 17.48 -13.01
CA ALA A 73 13.71 17.00 -14.37
C ALA A 73 13.04 18.04 -15.29
N VAL A 74 12.50 19.15 -14.75
CA VAL A 74 11.79 20.19 -15.51
C VAL A 74 12.59 20.71 -16.72
N PRO A 75 13.89 21.07 -16.61
CA PRO A 75 14.67 21.52 -17.76
C PRO A 75 14.77 20.46 -18.87
N MET A 76 14.84 19.19 -18.49
CA MET A 76 15.00 18.07 -19.43
C MET A 76 13.70 17.77 -20.17
N VAL A 77 12.56 17.73 -19.47
CA VAL A 77 11.25 17.54 -20.13
C VAL A 77 10.85 18.75 -20.98
N THR A 78 11.31 19.95 -20.61
CA THR A 78 11.16 21.16 -21.42
C THR A 78 11.98 21.06 -22.71
N PHE A 79 13.25 20.66 -22.60
CA PHE A 79 14.12 20.41 -23.75
C PHE A 79 13.50 19.37 -24.69
N LEU A 80 13.07 18.21 -24.16
CA LEU A 80 12.45 17.14 -24.94
C LEU A 80 11.17 17.58 -25.65
N SER A 81 10.34 18.40 -24.99
CA SER A 81 9.09 18.92 -25.59
C SER A 81 9.30 19.83 -26.81
N GLN A 82 10.52 20.35 -27.01
CA GLN A 82 10.85 21.25 -28.12
C GLN A 82 11.50 20.52 -29.30
N ARG A 83 11.73 19.21 -29.19
CA ARG A 83 12.38 18.40 -30.22
C ARG A 83 11.37 17.77 -31.16
N GLU A 84 11.72 17.69 -32.44
CA GLU A 84 10.97 16.89 -33.42
C GLU A 84 11.22 15.39 -33.25
N GLU A 85 12.40 15.03 -32.76
CA GLU A 85 12.78 13.65 -32.45
C GLU A 85 12.03 13.16 -31.20
N SER A 86 11.24 12.11 -31.36
CA SER A 86 10.56 11.46 -30.24
C SER A 86 11.56 10.83 -29.26
N PRO A 87 11.32 10.94 -27.94
CA PRO A 87 12.08 10.17 -26.97
C PRO A 87 11.90 8.66 -27.20
N PRO A 88 12.80 7.80 -26.67
CA PRO A 88 12.78 6.35 -26.89
C PRO A 88 11.67 5.63 -26.10
N VAL A 89 10.51 6.25 -25.93
CA VAL A 89 9.34 5.73 -25.19
C VAL A 89 8.04 6.13 -25.89
N SER A 90 6.92 5.55 -25.43
CA SER A 90 5.61 5.96 -25.91
C SER A 90 5.31 7.43 -25.53
N GLN A 91 4.49 8.11 -26.34
CA GLN A 91 4.05 9.48 -26.02
C GLN A 91 3.35 9.54 -24.66
N ALA A 92 2.54 8.54 -24.33
CA ALA A 92 1.82 8.46 -23.06
C ALA A 92 2.78 8.41 -21.85
N GLU A 93 3.87 7.65 -21.96
CA GLU A 93 4.88 7.56 -20.89
C GLU A 93 5.68 8.87 -20.75
N PHE A 94 5.98 9.54 -21.87
CA PHE A 94 6.58 10.88 -21.84
C PHE A 94 5.64 11.93 -21.23
N ASP A 95 4.33 11.86 -21.53
CA ASP A 95 3.33 12.77 -20.97
C ASP A 95 3.26 12.63 -19.45
N VAL A 96 3.32 11.39 -18.92
CA VAL A 96 3.43 11.13 -17.47
C VAL A 96 4.70 11.73 -16.90
N LEU A 97 5.87 11.49 -17.51
CA LEU A 97 7.15 12.03 -17.03
C LEU A 97 7.11 13.56 -16.95
N LYS A 98 6.62 14.20 -18.00
CA LYS A 98 6.51 15.65 -18.11
C LYS A 98 5.57 16.21 -17.05
N ALA A 99 4.37 15.66 -16.92
CA ALA A 99 3.39 16.12 -15.94
C ALA A 99 3.89 15.93 -14.51
N PHE A 100 4.54 14.79 -14.23
CA PHE A 100 5.10 14.50 -12.92
C PHE A 100 6.22 15.48 -12.54
N ALA A 101 7.13 15.81 -13.47
CA ALA A 101 8.20 16.79 -13.23
C ALA A 101 7.64 18.19 -12.94
N ILE A 102 6.67 18.64 -13.74
CA ILE A 102 6.03 19.95 -13.58
C ILE A 102 5.27 20.02 -12.25
N TRP A 103 4.46 19.01 -11.93
CA TRP A 103 3.72 18.94 -10.67
C TRP A 103 4.66 18.94 -9.46
N SER A 104 5.73 18.15 -9.52
CA SER A 104 6.72 18.09 -8.44
C SER A 104 7.42 19.42 -8.18
N ALA A 105 7.57 20.27 -9.20
CA ALA A 105 8.17 21.60 -9.08
C ALA A 105 7.16 22.71 -8.73
N SER A 106 5.85 22.39 -8.66
CA SER A 106 4.79 23.39 -8.59
C SER A 106 4.45 23.91 -7.18
N GLU A 107 5.07 23.35 -6.14
CA GLU A 107 4.84 23.70 -4.73
C GLU A 107 3.35 23.70 -4.30
N GLY A 108 2.53 22.83 -4.91
CA GLY A 108 1.10 22.70 -4.56
C GLY A 108 0.17 23.62 -5.36
N ASP A 109 0.59 24.10 -6.53
CA ASP A 109 -0.28 24.80 -7.46
C ASP A 109 -1.45 23.90 -7.93
N ALA A 110 -2.67 24.43 -7.84
CA ALA A 110 -3.88 23.68 -8.15
C ALA A 110 -3.99 23.31 -9.63
N ALA A 111 -3.55 24.19 -10.55
CA ALA A 111 -3.62 23.90 -11.98
C ALA A 111 -2.62 22.80 -12.38
N ALA A 112 -1.43 22.79 -11.76
CA ALA A 112 -0.47 21.72 -11.92
C ALA A 112 -0.97 20.38 -11.33
N ASP A 113 -1.66 20.41 -10.18
CA ASP A 113 -2.30 19.22 -9.58
C ASP A 113 -3.39 18.64 -10.49
N ASP A 114 -4.30 19.49 -11.00
CA ASP A 114 -5.36 19.08 -11.93
C ASP A 114 -4.78 18.51 -13.23
N ALA A 115 -3.75 19.16 -13.79
CA ALA A 115 -3.09 18.69 -15.00
C ALA A 115 -2.43 17.32 -14.79
N PHE A 116 -1.76 17.11 -13.65
CA PHE A 116 -1.14 15.84 -13.35
C PHE A 116 -2.18 14.74 -13.10
N ARG A 117 -3.24 15.03 -12.36
CA ARG A 117 -4.38 14.13 -12.16
C ARG A 117 -4.97 13.67 -13.50
N ALA A 118 -5.18 14.61 -14.43
CA ALA A 118 -5.74 14.30 -15.75
C ALA A 118 -4.82 13.34 -16.54
N VAL A 119 -3.51 13.55 -16.49
CA VAL A 119 -2.53 12.66 -17.16
C VAL A 119 -2.51 11.27 -16.51
N LEU A 120 -2.56 11.18 -15.18
CA LEU A 120 -2.64 9.90 -14.48
C LEU A 120 -3.94 9.16 -14.81
N ALA A 121 -5.09 9.84 -14.81
CA ALA A 121 -6.38 9.25 -15.17
C ALA A 121 -6.39 8.71 -16.61
N ALA A 122 -5.79 9.43 -17.56
CA ALA A 122 -5.65 8.97 -18.94
C ALA A 122 -4.77 7.70 -19.08
N ASN A 123 -3.90 7.44 -18.10
CA ASN A 123 -2.98 6.30 -18.06
C ASN A 123 -3.37 5.23 -17.05
N GLU A 124 -4.53 5.34 -16.39
CA GLU A 124 -4.96 4.42 -15.34
C GLU A 124 -5.05 2.97 -15.85
N ALA A 125 -5.62 2.77 -17.05
CA ALA A 125 -5.74 1.45 -17.68
C ALA A 125 -4.50 1.03 -18.50
N ALA A 126 -3.47 1.88 -18.59
CA ALA A 126 -2.24 1.54 -19.32
C ALA A 126 -1.43 0.49 -18.55
N GLN A 127 -0.54 -0.21 -19.26
CA GLN A 127 0.37 -1.15 -18.61
C GLN A 127 1.29 -0.40 -17.63
N PRO A 128 1.35 -0.80 -16.35
CA PRO A 128 2.19 -0.12 -15.38
C PRO A 128 3.68 -0.22 -15.71
N SER A 129 4.38 0.92 -15.67
CA SER A 129 5.84 1.02 -15.71
C SER A 129 6.37 1.52 -14.36
N LEU A 130 7.67 1.41 -14.10
CA LEU A 130 8.25 1.93 -12.87
C LEU A 130 7.99 3.44 -12.70
N LEU A 131 7.96 4.18 -13.81
CA LEU A 131 7.65 5.60 -13.81
C LEU A 131 6.20 5.85 -13.39
N THR A 132 5.23 5.17 -14.00
CA THR A 132 3.81 5.38 -13.68
C THR A 132 3.53 4.96 -12.24
N VAL A 133 4.05 3.81 -11.79
CA VAL A 133 3.95 3.36 -10.40
C VAL A 133 4.46 4.46 -9.44
N SER A 134 5.65 5.01 -9.70
CA SER A 134 6.24 6.07 -8.86
C SER A 134 5.43 7.37 -8.90
N ALA A 135 4.85 7.70 -10.07
CA ALA A 135 4.02 8.88 -10.26
C ALA A 135 2.70 8.78 -9.47
N PHE A 136 1.99 7.65 -9.55
CA PHE A 136 0.78 7.41 -8.76
C PHE A 136 1.06 7.43 -7.26
N GLU A 137 2.16 6.80 -6.81
CA GLU A 137 2.57 6.81 -5.40
C GLU A 137 2.88 8.21 -4.90
N ALA A 138 3.72 8.95 -5.62
CA ALA A 138 4.04 10.33 -5.28
C ALA A 138 2.78 11.21 -5.22
N PHE A 139 1.79 10.93 -6.09
CA PHE A 139 0.56 11.70 -6.14
C PHE A 139 -0.36 11.49 -4.94
N TYR A 140 -0.53 10.24 -4.46
CA TYR A 140 -1.44 9.97 -3.34
C TYR A 140 -0.81 10.17 -1.96
N VAL A 141 0.52 10.03 -1.81
CA VAL A 141 1.19 10.13 -0.50
C VAL A 141 0.89 11.46 0.22
N PRO A 142 0.98 12.64 -0.41
CA PRO A 142 0.61 13.90 0.24
C PRO A 142 -0.86 13.96 0.67
N ALA A 143 -1.79 13.38 -0.11
CA ALA A 143 -3.21 13.38 0.25
C ALA A 143 -3.47 12.64 1.57
N THR A 144 -2.73 11.56 1.85
CA THR A 144 -2.83 10.81 3.12
C THR A 144 -2.43 11.60 4.37
N GLN A 145 -1.76 12.74 4.20
CA GLN A 145 -1.37 13.65 5.29
C GLN A 145 -2.51 14.65 5.63
N THR A 146 -3.59 14.64 4.86
CA THR A 146 -4.75 15.51 5.05
C THR A 146 -5.87 14.75 5.78
N SER A 147 -6.95 15.45 6.12
CA SER A 147 -8.19 14.80 6.58
C SER A 147 -9.29 14.87 5.53
N ASP A 148 -8.90 15.06 4.26
CA ASP A 148 -9.82 15.07 3.12
C ASP A 148 -9.98 13.63 2.60
N TRP A 149 -11.01 12.95 3.10
CA TRP A 149 -11.23 11.54 2.80
C TRP A 149 -11.62 11.30 1.35
N ASP A 150 -12.36 12.23 0.73
CA ASP A 150 -12.69 12.17 -0.69
C ASP A 150 -11.43 12.23 -1.55
N GLU A 151 -10.51 13.14 -1.23
CA GLU A 151 -9.26 13.28 -1.96
C GLU A 151 -8.34 12.06 -1.75
N ILE A 152 -8.25 11.53 -0.53
CA ILE A 152 -7.51 10.29 -0.26
C ILE A 152 -8.10 9.14 -1.08
N THR A 153 -9.43 8.98 -1.06
CA THR A 153 -10.14 7.91 -1.78
C THR A 153 -9.90 8.03 -3.29
N SER A 154 -10.00 9.24 -3.84
CA SER A 154 -9.80 9.52 -5.25
C SER A 154 -8.39 9.13 -5.70
N ARG A 155 -7.34 9.68 -5.05
CA ARG A 155 -5.95 9.45 -5.49
C ARG A 155 -5.49 8.02 -5.28
N THR A 156 -5.82 7.42 -4.13
CA THR A 156 -5.42 6.03 -3.83
C THR A 156 -6.22 5.03 -4.66
N GLY A 157 -7.49 5.32 -4.98
CA GLY A 157 -8.31 4.50 -5.87
C GLY A 157 -7.75 4.45 -7.30
N MET A 158 -7.30 5.59 -7.83
CA MET A 158 -6.61 5.64 -9.13
C MET A 158 -5.34 4.76 -9.13
N ALA A 159 -4.52 4.85 -8.08
CA ALA A 159 -3.32 4.04 -7.94
C ALA A 159 -3.65 2.54 -7.81
N ALA A 160 -4.64 2.18 -6.97
CA ALA A 160 -5.07 0.80 -6.78
C ALA A 160 -5.56 0.18 -8.09
N SER A 161 -6.36 0.93 -8.85
CA SER A 161 -6.86 0.53 -10.16
C SER A 161 -5.73 0.31 -11.17
N HIS A 162 -4.79 1.25 -11.26
CA HIS A 162 -3.62 1.15 -12.13
C HIS A 162 -2.73 -0.05 -11.80
N LEU A 163 -2.52 -0.34 -10.51
CA LEU A 163 -1.64 -1.42 -10.06
C LEU A 163 -2.31 -2.80 -10.06
N LYS A 164 -3.65 -2.86 -10.11
CA LYS A 164 -4.41 -4.12 -10.03
C LYS A 164 -3.98 -5.18 -11.06
N PRO A 165 -3.71 -4.88 -12.35
CA PRO A 165 -3.27 -5.87 -13.32
C PRO A 165 -1.90 -6.50 -13.00
N VAL A 166 -1.07 -5.81 -12.22
CA VAL A 166 0.29 -6.24 -11.84
C VAL A 166 0.42 -6.48 -10.33
N ARG A 167 -0.69 -6.60 -9.60
CA ARG A 167 -0.71 -6.78 -8.14
C ARG A 167 0.08 -7.99 -7.66
N ASP A 168 0.32 -8.98 -8.51
CA ASP A 168 1.14 -10.14 -8.18
C ASP A 168 2.65 -9.86 -8.25
N LEU A 169 3.08 -8.83 -9.00
CA LEU A 169 4.46 -8.39 -9.14
C LEU A 169 4.84 -7.32 -8.10
N VAL A 170 3.88 -6.48 -7.71
CA VAL A 170 4.05 -5.39 -6.72
C VAL A 170 2.98 -5.46 -5.62
N PRO A 171 2.92 -6.58 -4.86
CA PRO A 171 1.81 -6.88 -3.97
C PRO A 171 1.64 -5.90 -2.82
N ASP A 172 2.74 -5.38 -2.29
CA ASP A 172 2.78 -4.38 -1.23
C ASP A 172 2.21 -3.04 -1.72
N ARG A 173 2.66 -2.55 -2.87
CA ARG A 173 2.26 -1.24 -3.43
C ARG A 173 0.78 -1.22 -3.79
N TRP A 174 0.28 -2.27 -4.43
CA TRP A 174 -1.16 -2.41 -4.73
C TRP A 174 -1.99 -2.49 -3.44
N ALA A 175 -1.59 -3.33 -2.48
CA ALA A 175 -2.35 -3.52 -1.24
C ALA A 175 -2.40 -2.26 -0.37
N ILE A 176 -1.34 -1.45 -0.35
CA ILE A 176 -1.33 -0.15 0.34
C ILE A 176 -2.37 0.78 -0.28
N ALA A 177 -2.35 0.94 -1.61
CA ALA A 177 -3.29 1.81 -2.31
C ALA A 177 -4.75 1.36 -2.11
N GLU A 178 -5.02 0.05 -2.23
CA GLU A 178 -6.37 -0.51 -2.03
C GLU A 178 -6.85 -0.32 -0.59
N LEU A 179 -6.00 -0.58 0.41
CA LEU A 179 -6.35 -0.40 1.83
C LEU A 179 -6.66 1.07 2.15
N LEU A 180 -5.83 1.99 1.69
CA LEU A 180 -6.04 3.42 1.91
C LEU A 180 -7.32 3.90 1.23
N SER A 181 -7.57 3.47 -0.01
CA SER A 181 -8.78 3.82 -0.75
C SER A 181 -10.04 3.35 -0.03
N ALA A 182 -10.08 2.07 0.37
CA ALA A 182 -11.26 1.51 1.03
C ALA A 182 -11.47 2.09 2.43
N THR A 183 -10.42 2.40 3.18
CA THR A 183 -10.55 2.96 4.53
C THR A 183 -10.92 4.44 4.52
N ALA A 184 -10.43 5.22 3.56
CA ALA A 184 -10.85 6.61 3.35
C ALA A 184 -12.31 6.68 2.90
N ASP A 185 -12.71 5.82 1.95
CA ASP A 185 -14.11 5.71 1.48
C ASP A 185 -15.07 5.39 2.64
N PHE A 186 -14.67 4.49 3.54
CA PHE A 186 -15.44 4.21 4.75
C PHE A 186 -15.53 5.42 5.69
N ASN A 187 -14.44 6.17 5.88
CA ASN A 187 -14.44 7.32 6.78
C ASN A 187 -15.34 8.46 6.28
N GLU A 188 -15.46 8.61 4.97
CA GLU A 188 -16.36 9.57 4.33
C GLU A 188 -17.81 9.07 4.30
N ASN A 189 -18.04 7.94 3.63
CA ASN A 189 -19.37 7.48 3.23
C ASN A 189 -20.01 6.53 4.23
N ARG A 190 -19.19 5.79 5.00
CA ARG A 190 -19.61 4.75 5.95
C ARG A 190 -20.47 3.66 5.30
N ASP A 191 -20.20 3.38 4.03
CA ASP A 191 -20.94 2.39 3.25
C ASP A 191 -20.37 0.98 3.45
N PHE A 192 -21.24 -0.02 3.36
CA PHE A 192 -20.87 -1.44 3.46
C PHE A 192 -19.95 -1.87 2.32
N ALA A 193 -19.99 -1.20 1.16
CA ALA A 193 -19.08 -1.46 0.04
C ALA A 193 -17.59 -1.39 0.45
N SER A 194 -17.24 -0.57 1.44
CA SER A 194 -15.87 -0.51 1.96
C SER A 194 -15.49 -1.76 2.77
N TYR A 195 -16.45 -2.37 3.50
CA TYR A 195 -16.25 -3.66 4.17
C TYR A 195 -15.97 -4.77 3.17
N ASP A 196 -16.69 -4.79 2.04
CA ASP A 196 -16.50 -5.77 0.97
C ASP A 196 -15.08 -5.69 0.40
N LYS A 197 -14.64 -4.50 0.01
CA LYS A 197 -13.27 -4.27 -0.51
C LYS A 197 -12.20 -4.71 0.47
N ILE A 198 -12.33 -4.34 1.75
CA ILE A 198 -11.37 -4.71 2.80
C ILE A 198 -11.39 -6.21 3.08
N SER A 199 -12.56 -6.86 2.98
CA SER A 199 -12.69 -8.31 3.18
C SER A 199 -11.98 -9.10 2.09
N ASP A 200 -12.16 -8.70 0.83
CA ASP A 200 -11.48 -9.28 -0.33
C ASP A 200 -9.96 -9.07 -0.23
N LEU A 201 -9.52 -7.86 0.13
CA LEU A 201 -8.10 -7.52 0.31
C LEU A 201 -7.46 -8.35 1.43
N ALA A 202 -8.12 -8.47 2.59
CA ALA A 202 -7.63 -9.27 3.71
C ALA A 202 -7.50 -10.76 3.33
N ALA A 203 -8.45 -11.30 2.56
CA ALA A 203 -8.35 -12.67 2.04
C ALA A 203 -7.17 -12.83 1.08
N TRP A 204 -7.00 -11.90 0.14
CA TRP A 204 -5.91 -11.92 -0.82
C TRP A 204 -4.54 -11.80 -0.14
N LEU A 205 -4.36 -10.87 0.81
CA LEU A 205 -3.11 -10.68 1.56
C LEU A 205 -2.75 -11.92 2.37
N ARG A 206 -3.74 -12.52 3.05
CA ARG A 206 -3.56 -13.77 3.78
C ARG A 206 -3.18 -14.92 2.85
N GLY A 207 -3.75 -14.98 1.66
CA GLY A 207 -3.39 -15.92 0.60
C GLY A 207 -1.95 -15.74 0.12
N LYS A 208 -1.56 -14.51 -0.22
CA LYS A 208 -0.19 -14.17 -0.66
C LYS A 208 0.87 -14.45 0.37
N ARG A 209 0.59 -14.22 1.66
CA ARG A 209 1.51 -14.55 2.76
C ARG A 209 1.78 -16.04 2.96
N ARG A 210 1.06 -16.93 2.25
CA ARG A 210 1.42 -18.36 2.19
C ARG A 210 2.71 -18.59 1.42
N ASP A 211 3.10 -17.67 0.53
CA ASP A 211 4.44 -17.64 -0.05
C ASP A 211 5.45 -17.16 1.01
N GLU A 212 6.45 -17.98 1.28
CA GLU A 212 7.49 -17.67 2.27
C GLU A 212 8.28 -16.40 1.91
N ALA A 213 8.44 -16.08 0.61
CA ALA A 213 9.08 -14.83 0.19
C ALA A 213 8.27 -13.58 0.54
N LEU A 214 6.93 -13.71 0.63
CA LEU A 214 6.01 -12.60 0.88
C LEU A 214 5.51 -12.53 2.34
N LYS A 215 5.79 -13.57 3.13
CA LYS A 215 5.32 -13.70 4.52
C LYS A 215 5.72 -12.55 5.43
N ALA A 216 6.97 -12.10 5.35
CA ALA A 216 7.49 -10.98 6.14
C ALA A 216 7.14 -9.62 5.54
N PRO A 217 7.36 -9.35 4.23
CA PRO A 217 7.01 -8.05 3.63
C PRO A 217 5.54 -7.66 3.78
N LEU A 218 4.61 -8.62 3.66
CA LEU A 218 3.17 -8.34 3.72
C LEU A 218 2.58 -8.49 5.13
N ARG A 219 3.40 -8.83 6.15
CA ARG A 219 2.91 -9.13 7.51
C ARG A 219 2.09 -8.00 8.10
N SER A 220 2.61 -6.78 8.05
CA SER A 220 1.94 -5.61 8.61
C SER A 220 0.63 -5.33 7.88
N LEU A 221 0.65 -5.37 6.54
CA LEU A 221 -0.51 -5.07 5.70
C LEU A 221 -1.64 -6.08 5.90
N ASP A 222 -1.34 -7.38 5.97
CA ASP A 222 -2.34 -8.42 6.24
C ASP A 222 -3.06 -8.18 7.57
N TYR A 223 -2.31 -7.93 8.65
CA TYR A 223 -2.94 -7.69 9.96
C TYR A 223 -3.65 -6.35 10.04
N GLN A 224 -3.19 -5.31 9.34
CA GLN A 224 -3.91 -4.04 9.21
C GLN A 224 -5.23 -4.22 8.46
N ALA A 225 -5.24 -4.89 7.31
CA ALA A 225 -6.46 -5.20 6.57
C ALA A 225 -7.43 -6.05 7.40
N MET A 226 -6.91 -7.04 8.13
CA MET A 226 -7.68 -7.86 9.06
C MET A 226 -8.30 -7.03 10.20
N ALA A 227 -7.52 -6.14 10.82
CA ALA A 227 -8.03 -5.28 11.89
C ALA A 227 -9.10 -4.31 11.37
N TRP A 228 -8.91 -3.73 10.18
CA TRP A 228 -9.90 -2.90 9.53
C TRP A 228 -11.18 -3.67 9.20
N ARG A 229 -11.07 -4.88 8.65
CA ARG A 229 -12.22 -5.77 8.40
C ARG A 229 -13.03 -5.97 9.67
N TYR A 230 -12.39 -6.35 10.77
CA TYR A 230 -13.06 -6.54 12.04
C TYR A 230 -13.64 -5.25 12.62
N ALA A 231 -12.96 -4.11 12.45
CA ALA A 231 -13.44 -2.81 12.92
C ALA A 231 -14.69 -2.35 12.16
N LEU A 232 -14.72 -2.48 10.83
CA LEU A 232 -15.90 -2.19 10.00
C LEU A 232 -17.03 -3.16 10.32
N GLY A 233 -16.72 -4.45 10.47
CA GLY A 233 -17.69 -5.45 10.93
C GLY A 233 -18.32 -5.07 12.27
N ALA A 234 -17.50 -4.63 13.23
CA ALA A 234 -17.97 -4.14 14.52
C ALA A 234 -18.81 -2.86 14.38
N TYR A 235 -18.46 -1.96 13.46
CA TYR A 235 -19.24 -0.76 13.15
C TYR A 235 -20.66 -1.10 12.69
N PHE A 236 -20.80 -1.92 11.63
CA PHE A 236 -22.11 -2.27 11.08
C PHE A 236 -22.94 -3.15 12.02
N ARG A 237 -22.30 -3.91 12.91
CA ARG A 237 -23.02 -4.68 13.95
C ARG A 237 -23.45 -3.86 15.17
N SER A 238 -22.87 -2.68 15.39
CA SER A 238 -23.17 -1.84 16.55
C SER A 238 -24.53 -1.13 16.41
N PHE A 239 -25.31 -1.05 17.49
CA PHE A 239 -26.64 -0.42 17.47
C PHE A 239 -26.61 1.11 17.60
N GLU A 240 -27.70 1.75 17.15
CA GLU A 240 -27.94 3.20 17.12
C GLU A 240 -28.00 3.88 18.50
N ASN A 241 -28.37 3.13 19.56
CA ASN A 241 -28.85 3.70 20.83
C ASN A 241 -27.76 4.05 21.85
N VAL A 242 -26.64 4.64 21.43
CA VAL A 242 -25.72 5.28 22.38
C VAL A 242 -26.07 6.77 22.41
N SER A 243 -26.82 7.21 23.43
CA SER A 243 -27.35 8.59 23.60
C SER A 243 -26.32 9.74 23.57
N PHE A 244 -25.04 9.44 23.34
CA PHE A 244 -23.92 10.38 23.34
C PHE A 244 -23.16 10.44 22.01
N SER A 245 -23.54 9.64 20.99
CA SER A 245 -22.86 9.65 19.68
C SER A 245 -23.75 10.21 18.57
N ASN A 246 -23.23 11.14 17.77
CA ASN A 246 -23.89 11.69 16.59
C ASN A 246 -23.82 10.76 15.36
N VAL A 247 -23.55 9.46 15.56
CA VAL A 247 -23.34 8.48 14.50
C VAL A 247 -24.50 7.49 14.52
N SER A 248 -25.41 7.61 13.54
CA SER A 248 -26.48 6.64 13.30
C SER A 248 -25.89 5.34 12.75
N ARG A 249 -26.40 4.20 13.25
CA ARG A 249 -25.99 2.85 12.87
C ARG A 249 -27.20 1.96 12.84
N ASP A 250 -27.39 1.24 11.74
CA ASP A 250 -28.58 0.40 11.56
C ASP A 250 -28.54 -0.92 12.37
N GLY A 251 -27.38 -1.31 12.86
CA GLY A 251 -27.18 -2.56 13.61
C GLY A 251 -27.12 -3.81 12.72
N ARG A 252 -26.77 -4.94 13.36
CA ARG A 252 -26.40 -6.20 12.69
C ARG A 252 -27.40 -6.70 11.64
N PHE A 253 -28.70 -6.55 11.88
CA PHE A 253 -29.73 -7.19 11.05
C PHE A 253 -29.88 -6.58 9.65
N LYS A 254 -29.44 -5.33 9.43
CA LYS A 254 -29.55 -4.70 8.10
C LYS A 254 -28.63 -5.34 7.07
N TYR A 255 -27.46 -5.79 7.49
CA TYR A 255 -26.35 -6.19 6.62
C TYR A 255 -26.03 -7.68 6.66
N GLU A 256 -26.90 -8.51 7.24
CA GLU A 256 -26.60 -9.93 7.49
C GLU A 256 -26.32 -10.71 6.19
N ASN A 257 -27.12 -10.48 5.15
CA ASN A 257 -26.91 -11.12 3.85
C ASN A 257 -25.62 -10.63 3.17
N GLU A 258 -25.33 -9.34 3.27
CA GLU A 258 -24.13 -8.73 2.70
C GLU A 258 -22.87 -9.24 3.41
N PHE A 259 -22.91 -9.43 4.72
CA PHE A 259 -21.85 -10.11 5.47
C PHE A 259 -21.63 -11.53 4.94
N ASP A 260 -22.68 -12.34 4.82
CA ASP A 260 -22.54 -13.72 4.35
C ASP A 260 -21.93 -13.79 2.94
N GLN A 261 -22.36 -12.91 2.04
CA GLN A 261 -21.80 -12.82 0.69
C GLN A 261 -20.34 -12.37 0.68
N ALA A 262 -19.97 -11.41 1.52
CA ALA A 262 -18.59 -10.95 1.65
C ALA A 262 -17.66 -12.04 2.19
N GLU A 263 -18.15 -12.80 3.18
CA GLU A 263 -17.43 -13.95 3.74
C GLU A 263 -17.23 -15.05 2.69
N GLU A 264 -18.27 -15.41 1.94
CA GLU A 264 -18.19 -16.43 0.88
C GLU A 264 -17.16 -16.03 -0.20
N ARG A 265 -17.17 -14.76 -0.64
CA ARG A 265 -16.17 -14.27 -1.61
C ARG A 265 -14.75 -14.28 -1.04
N ALA A 266 -14.58 -13.83 0.20
CA ALA A 266 -13.29 -13.86 0.87
C ALA A 266 -12.74 -15.29 1.00
N GLU A 267 -13.60 -16.27 1.30
CA GLU A 267 -13.22 -17.68 1.32
C GLU A 267 -12.82 -18.19 -0.08
N ALA A 268 -13.56 -17.81 -1.12
CA ALA A 268 -13.24 -18.16 -2.50
C ALA A 268 -11.89 -17.59 -2.93
N ILE A 269 -11.62 -16.32 -2.67
CA ILE A 269 -10.32 -15.66 -2.92
C ILE A 269 -9.19 -16.42 -2.20
N LEU A 270 -9.37 -16.73 -0.92
CA LEU A 270 -8.35 -17.42 -0.12
C LEU A 270 -8.10 -18.87 -0.61
N ALA A 271 -9.10 -19.49 -1.24
CA ALA A 271 -9.01 -20.83 -1.80
C ALA A 271 -8.22 -20.89 -3.11
N GLU A 272 -8.06 -19.78 -3.83
CA GLU A 272 -7.22 -19.69 -5.03
C GLU A 272 -5.72 -19.90 -4.72
N PHE A 273 -5.32 -19.65 -3.48
CA PHE A 273 -3.94 -19.79 -3.06
C PHE A 273 -3.64 -21.20 -2.56
N PRO A 274 -2.53 -21.82 -2.98
CA PRO A 274 -2.16 -23.14 -2.49
C PRO A 274 -1.97 -23.10 -0.97
N LYS A 275 -2.53 -24.10 -0.27
CA LYS A 275 -2.28 -24.27 1.17
C LYS A 275 -0.85 -24.74 1.35
N THR A 276 -0.02 -23.98 2.04
CA THR A 276 1.27 -24.46 2.52
C THR A 276 1.03 -25.37 3.73
N MET A 277 1.43 -26.63 3.62
CA MET A 277 1.42 -27.53 4.77
C MET A 277 2.49 -27.06 5.74
N SER A 278 2.08 -26.70 6.96
CA SER A 278 3.04 -26.39 8.02
C SER A 278 3.83 -27.65 8.35
N SER A 279 5.16 -27.54 8.38
CA SER A 279 6.03 -28.59 8.93
C SER A 279 6.06 -28.58 10.45
N GLU A 280 5.46 -27.55 11.09
CA GLU A 280 5.35 -27.49 12.54
C GLU A 280 4.36 -28.54 13.05
N PRO A 281 4.67 -29.22 14.16
CA PRO A 281 3.72 -30.11 14.79
C PRO A 281 2.42 -29.35 15.13
N PRO A 282 1.25 -29.99 14.99
CA PRO A 282 0.00 -29.34 15.32
C PRO A 282 -0.05 -29.00 16.80
N PHE A 283 -0.80 -27.95 17.15
CA PHE A 283 -1.01 -27.58 18.55
C PHE A 283 -2.01 -28.55 19.17
N CYS A 284 -1.67 -29.10 20.34
CA CYS A 284 -2.50 -30.10 21.01
C CYS A 284 -3.95 -29.62 21.24
N SER A 285 -4.91 -30.51 21.01
CA SER A 285 -6.33 -30.22 21.14
C SER A 285 -6.67 -29.85 22.59
N GLY A 286 -7.69 -29.00 22.74
CA GLY A 286 -8.13 -28.54 24.03
C GLY A 286 -9.21 -27.49 23.93
N LYS A 287 -9.46 -26.83 25.06
CA LYS A 287 -10.48 -25.79 25.18
C LYS A 287 -10.00 -24.60 25.96
N VAL A 288 -10.59 -23.45 25.63
CA VAL A 288 -10.38 -22.21 26.35
C VAL A 288 -10.96 -22.29 27.75
N VAL A 289 -10.11 -22.07 28.75
CA VAL A 289 -10.51 -21.88 30.14
C VAL A 289 -10.49 -20.39 30.42
N LYS A 290 -11.69 -19.83 30.60
CA LYS A 290 -11.95 -18.38 30.69
C LYS A 290 -11.69 -17.67 29.36
N PRO A 291 -12.73 -17.49 28.52
CA PRO A 291 -12.57 -16.69 27.31
C PRO A 291 -12.09 -15.29 27.69
N PRO A 292 -11.22 -14.69 26.88
CA PRO A 292 -10.68 -13.39 27.22
C PRO A 292 -11.82 -12.37 27.17
N ARG A 293 -11.96 -11.58 28.23
CA ARG A 293 -13.00 -10.55 28.35
C ARG A 293 -12.33 -9.19 28.47
N PRO A 294 -11.93 -8.56 27.35
CA PRO A 294 -11.42 -7.21 27.42
C PRO A 294 -12.51 -6.29 27.96
N THR A 295 -12.12 -5.41 28.88
CA THR A 295 -13.03 -4.36 29.36
C THR A 295 -13.08 -3.26 28.32
N TYR A 296 -14.29 -2.89 27.90
CA TYR A 296 -14.47 -1.77 26.98
C TYR A 296 -13.89 -0.48 27.60
N PRO A 297 -12.95 0.22 26.93
CA PRO A 297 -12.40 1.46 27.46
C PRO A 297 -13.49 2.51 27.66
N SER A 298 -13.60 3.09 28.86
CA SER A 298 -14.67 4.04 29.20
C SER A 298 -14.63 5.32 28.35
N SER A 299 -13.43 5.77 27.96
CA SER A 299 -13.26 6.90 27.04
C SER A 299 -13.78 6.59 25.64
N ALA A 300 -13.51 5.39 25.12
CA ALA A 300 -13.98 4.94 23.81
C ALA A 300 -15.52 4.79 23.81
N ALA A 301 -16.08 4.18 24.86
CA ALA A 301 -17.52 4.02 25.01
C ALA A 301 -18.25 5.37 25.02
N ARG A 302 -17.75 6.36 25.77
CA ARG A 302 -18.33 7.71 25.82
C ARG A 302 -18.27 8.45 24.49
N ARG A 303 -17.25 8.17 23.66
CA ARG A 303 -17.07 8.78 22.33
C ARG A 303 -17.76 8.00 21.21
N GLY A 304 -18.36 6.86 21.53
CA GLY A 304 -19.01 6.01 20.55
C GLY A 304 -18.03 5.32 19.58
N TYR A 305 -16.77 5.15 19.97
CA TYR A 305 -15.74 4.52 19.13
C TYR A 305 -15.93 3.01 19.12
N VAL A 306 -15.97 2.44 17.93
CA VAL A 306 -15.88 0.99 17.69
C VAL A 306 -14.49 0.67 17.16
N GLY A 307 -14.12 -0.60 17.16
CA GLY A 307 -12.80 -0.97 16.64
C GLY A 307 -12.47 -2.44 16.76
N ALA A 308 -11.26 -2.78 16.37
CA ALA A 308 -10.72 -4.11 16.53
C ALA A 308 -9.22 -4.12 16.82
N VAL A 309 -8.75 -5.16 17.51
CA VAL A 309 -7.34 -5.39 17.77
C VAL A 309 -7.00 -6.81 17.38
N VAL A 310 -5.96 -6.99 16.56
CA VAL A 310 -5.44 -8.30 16.18
C VAL A 310 -4.20 -8.57 17.02
N LEU A 311 -4.23 -9.63 17.84
CA LEU A 311 -3.10 -10.06 18.66
C LEU A 311 -2.46 -11.33 18.09
N GLY A 312 -1.14 -11.42 18.19
CA GLY A 312 -0.37 -12.64 18.05
C GLY A 312 -0.02 -13.18 19.43
N VAL A 313 -0.35 -14.44 19.70
CA VAL A 313 -0.20 -15.03 21.04
C VAL A 313 0.59 -16.32 20.97
N ASP A 314 1.68 -16.39 21.72
CA ASP A 314 2.45 -17.62 21.88
C ASP A 314 2.02 -18.35 23.15
N PHE A 315 2.08 -19.68 23.08
CA PHE A 315 1.70 -20.57 24.16
C PHE A 315 2.86 -21.43 24.61
N GLU A 316 2.93 -21.67 25.92
CA GLU A 316 3.79 -22.65 26.55
C GLU A 316 2.98 -23.35 27.64
N ASP A 317 2.79 -24.67 27.49
CA ASP A 317 2.00 -25.51 28.39
C ASP A 317 0.60 -24.96 28.73
N GLY A 318 -0.03 -24.34 27.73
CA GLY A 318 -1.39 -23.82 27.82
C GLY A 318 -1.49 -22.47 28.54
N GLU A 319 -0.36 -21.93 28.98
CA GLU A 319 -0.22 -20.54 29.41
C GLU A 319 0.28 -19.67 28.25
N ILE A 320 0.00 -18.38 28.33
CA ILE A 320 0.49 -17.41 27.35
C ILE A 320 1.90 -17.00 27.74
N SER A 321 2.85 -17.23 26.83
CA SER A 321 4.26 -16.84 27.01
C SER A 321 4.58 -15.49 26.39
N ASN A 322 3.88 -15.08 25.33
CA ASN A 322 4.08 -13.81 24.65
C ASN A 322 2.77 -13.27 24.04
N ILE A 323 2.64 -11.95 24.00
CA ILE A 323 1.52 -11.24 23.36
C ILE A 323 2.09 -10.09 22.53
N GLU A 324 1.87 -10.14 21.23
CA GLU A 324 2.20 -9.09 20.28
C GLU A 324 0.91 -8.41 19.79
N VAL A 325 0.89 -7.08 19.76
CA VAL A 325 -0.17 -6.33 19.07
C VAL A 325 0.22 -6.24 17.60
N LEU A 326 -0.51 -6.94 16.73
CA LEU A 326 -0.22 -7.00 15.30
C LEU A 326 -0.84 -5.83 14.55
N ALA A 327 -2.03 -5.40 14.95
CA ALA A 327 -2.72 -4.20 14.48
C ALA A 327 -3.84 -3.80 15.46
N SER A 328 -4.19 -2.51 15.49
CA SER A 328 -5.27 -1.95 16.31
C SER A 328 -5.97 -0.83 15.54
N ILE A 329 -7.29 -0.90 15.39
CA ILE A 329 -8.09 0.14 14.75
C ILE A 329 -9.19 0.59 15.73
N PRO A 330 -9.29 1.89 16.07
CA PRO A 330 -8.26 2.92 15.89
C PRO A 330 -6.99 2.59 16.67
N ASP A 331 -5.89 3.23 16.28
CA ASP A 331 -4.61 3.10 16.98
C ASP A 331 -4.74 3.47 18.46
N ASP A 332 -4.01 2.75 19.31
CA ASP A 332 -3.85 2.96 20.76
C ASP A 332 -5.14 3.05 21.61
N THR A 333 -6.31 2.83 21.03
CA THR A 333 -7.59 2.98 21.73
C THR A 333 -7.93 1.71 22.52
N PHE A 334 -7.74 0.55 21.90
CA PHE A 334 -8.20 -0.73 22.41
C PHE A 334 -7.09 -1.70 22.77
N ALA A 335 -5.88 -1.52 22.23
CA ALA A 335 -4.75 -2.45 22.37
C ALA A 335 -4.44 -2.81 23.83
N SER A 336 -4.32 -1.81 24.71
CA SER A 336 -4.05 -2.04 26.15
C SER A 336 -5.13 -2.87 26.84
N ALA A 337 -6.41 -2.67 26.49
CA ALA A 337 -7.51 -3.44 27.06
C ALA A 337 -7.51 -4.88 26.55
N SER A 338 -7.25 -5.07 25.25
CA SER A 338 -7.12 -6.39 24.61
C SER A 338 -5.98 -7.20 25.23
N VAL A 339 -4.79 -6.61 25.38
CA VAL A 339 -3.63 -7.27 26.00
C VAL A 339 -3.92 -7.68 27.44
N ARG A 340 -4.54 -6.81 28.25
CA ARG A 340 -4.94 -7.16 29.62
C ARG A 340 -5.95 -8.31 29.67
N GLY A 341 -6.95 -8.28 28.79
CA GLY A 341 -7.93 -9.37 28.67
C GLY A 341 -7.26 -10.68 28.28
N MET A 342 -6.36 -10.64 27.29
CA MET A 342 -5.65 -11.81 26.80
C MET A 342 -4.76 -12.45 27.87
N LYS A 343 -4.10 -11.70 28.76
CA LYS A 343 -3.31 -12.27 29.88
C LYS A 343 -4.08 -13.22 30.80
N THR A 344 -5.42 -13.13 30.83
CA THR A 344 -6.28 -14.01 31.65
C THR A 344 -6.65 -15.32 30.95
N PHE A 345 -6.39 -15.41 29.65
CA PHE A 345 -6.67 -16.58 28.83
C PHE A 345 -5.79 -17.75 29.23
N ARG A 346 -6.36 -18.95 29.23
CA ARG A 346 -5.67 -20.21 29.44
C ARG A 346 -6.21 -21.27 28.49
N TRP A 347 -5.32 -22.08 27.93
CA TRP A 347 -5.68 -23.25 27.15
C TRP A 347 -5.58 -24.49 28.02
N LYS A 348 -6.68 -25.24 28.14
CA LYS A 348 -6.68 -26.54 28.82
C LYS A 348 -6.69 -27.63 27.76
N PHE A 349 -5.59 -28.37 27.69
CA PHE A 349 -5.46 -29.52 26.82
C PHE A 349 -6.43 -30.63 27.20
N ASP A 350 -6.89 -31.38 26.21
CA ASP A 350 -7.68 -32.58 26.41
C ASP A 350 -6.83 -33.71 27.01
N GLU A 351 -7.45 -34.59 27.79
CA GLU A 351 -6.78 -35.72 28.41
C GLU A 351 -6.31 -36.75 27.38
N VAL A 352 -7.08 -36.89 26.29
CA VAL A 352 -6.76 -37.74 25.14
C VAL A 352 -6.47 -36.82 23.95
N GLN A 353 -5.29 -36.99 23.34
CA GLN A 353 -4.88 -36.24 22.16
C GLN A 353 -5.17 -37.07 20.92
N GLU A 354 -5.99 -36.54 20.02
CA GLU A 354 -6.38 -37.23 18.78
C GLU A 354 -5.24 -37.25 17.75
N GLU A 355 -4.34 -36.26 17.81
CA GLU A 355 -3.23 -36.10 16.88
C GLU A 355 -1.90 -36.54 17.52
N PRO A 356 -1.30 -37.67 17.09
CA PRO A 356 0.00 -38.11 17.57
C PRO A 356 1.09 -37.09 17.20
N GLY A 357 1.91 -36.70 18.18
CA GLY A 357 3.02 -35.77 17.95
C GLY A 357 2.65 -34.29 18.03
N CYS A 358 1.45 -33.93 18.53
CA CYS A 358 1.10 -32.54 18.81
C CYS A 358 2.05 -31.90 19.84
N THR A 359 2.15 -30.56 19.81
CA THR A 359 2.96 -29.77 20.75
C THR A 359 2.07 -28.94 21.69
N ARG A 360 2.50 -28.81 22.95
CA ARG A 360 1.91 -27.89 23.94
C ARG A 360 2.53 -26.49 23.91
N THR A 361 3.59 -26.32 23.12
CA THR A 361 4.25 -25.04 22.88
C THR A 361 3.95 -24.58 21.46
N LYS A 362 3.49 -23.35 21.31
CA LYS A 362 3.26 -22.70 20.01
C LYS A 362 3.94 -21.34 20.01
N LYS A 363 5.00 -21.19 19.21
CA LYS A 363 5.76 -19.94 19.04
C LYS A 363 5.43 -19.20 17.74
N THR A 364 4.53 -19.75 16.94
CA THR A 364 3.98 -19.14 15.73
C THR A 364 2.67 -18.47 16.04
N ALA A 365 2.73 -17.45 16.91
CA ALA A 365 1.71 -16.44 17.19
C ALA A 365 0.30 -16.85 16.74
N MET A 366 -0.44 -17.55 17.60
CA MET A 366 -1.86 -17.80 17.36
C MET A 366 -2.57 -16.45 17.23
N ILE A 367 -3.26 -16.25 16.11
CA ILE A 367 -3.92 -14.99 15.81
C ILE A 367 -5.25 -14.92 16.53
N TYR A 368 -5.45 -13.86 17.31
CA TYR A 368 -6.68 -13.64 18.07
C TYR A 368 -7.22 -12.21 17.85
N PRO A 369 -8.33 -12.06 17.11
CA PRO A 369 -8.99 -10.77 16.95
C PRO A 369 -9.90 -10.46 18.16
N PHE A 370 -9.87 -9.21 18.61
CA PHE A 370 -10.82 -8.64 19.55
C PHE A 370 -11.63 -7.56 18.86
N GLU A 371 -12.95 -7.70 18.86
CA GLU A 371 -13.87 -6.68 18.36
C GLU A 371 -14.50 -5.88 19.50
N TYR A 372 -14.65 -4.59 19.30
CA TYR A 372 -15.27 -3.66 20.23
C TYR A 372 -16.57 -3.12 19.63
N VAL A 373 -17.62 -3.92 19.75
CA VAL A 373 -18.98 -3.61 19.29
C VAL A 373 -19.73 -2.86 20.39
N MET A 374 -20.43 -1.78 20.03
CA MET A 374 -21.36 -1.11 20.93
C MET A 374 -22.70 -1.84 20.93
N ARG A 375 -23.20 -2.14 22.14
CA ARG A 375 -24.43 -2.91 22.36
C ARG A 375 -25.50 -2.04 22.98
#